data_AF-A0A561VVG2-F1
#
_entry.id   AF-A0A561VVG2-F1
#
_cell.length_a   1.000
_cell.length_b   1.000
_cell.length_c   1.000
_cell.angle_alpha   90.00
_cell.angle_beta   90.00
_cell.angle_gamma   90.00
#
_symmetry.space_group_name_H-M   'P 1'
#
loop_
_entity.id
_entity.type
_entity.pdbx_description
1 polymer ?
#
loop_
_entity_poly.entity_id
_entity_poly.type
_entity_poly.pdbx_seq_one_letter_code
_entity_poly.pdbx_strand_id
1 'polypeptide(L)'
;MTPDEYVEAVLDLVERIPEGRVMSYGAVADALAERSGRASARLVGAIMARHGGSVPWHRVVTAAGRLPPGHEREARARLRAEGTPLRPTGVDMAAAGWSPDEDR
;
A
#
# COMPACT_ATOMS: atom_id res chain seq x y z
N MET A 1 -5.74 10.98 17.02
CA MET A 1 -5.43 11.27 15.61
C MET A 1 -6.65 11.87 14.91
N THR A 2 -6.54 13.14 14.54
CA THR A 2 -7.45 13.87 13.65
C THR A 2 -7.49 13.24 12.25
N PRO A 3 -8.45 13.61 11.39
CA PRO A 3 -8.48 13.12 10.01
C PRO A 3 -7.21 13.44 9.21
N ASP A 4 -6.68 14.65 9.34
CA ASP A 4 -5.49 15.08 8.59
C ASP A 4 -4.23 14.34 9.07
N GLU A 5 -4.05 14.18 10.39
CA GLU A 5 -2.95 13.37 10.93
C GLU A 5 -3.03 11.89 10.45
N TYR A 6 -4.23 11.38 10.19
CA TYR A 6 -4.39 10.01 9.65
C TYR A 6 -4.06 9.94 8.16
N VAL A 7 -4.35 10.99 7.39
CA VAL A 7 -3.91 11.09 5.99
C VAL A 7 -2.40 11.06 5.92
N GLU A 8 -1.73 11.94 6.68
CA GLU A 8 -0.26 11.99 6.72
C GLU A 8 0.34 10.65 7.17
N ALA A 9 -0.20 10.04 8.24
CA ALA A 9 0.30 8.74 8.70
C ALA A 9 0.16 7.61 7.67
N VAL A 10 -0.88 7.64 6.83
CA VAL A 10 -1.03 6.69 5.71
C VAL A 10 0.02 6.96 4.64
N LEU A 11 0.22 8.22 4.25
CA LEU A 11 1.20 8.60 3.22
C LEU A 11 2.63 8.26 3.68
N ASP A 12 3.00 8.64 4.90
CA ASP A 12 4.29 8.32 5.52
C ASP A 12 4.57 6.81 5.54
N LEU A 13 3.56 6.00 5.88
CA LEU A 13 3.71 4.55 5.90
C LEU A 13 3.91 4.00 4.47
N VAL A 14 3.21 4.54 3.48
CA VAL A 14 3.36 4.12 2.08
C VAL A 14 4.74 4.48 1.53
N GLU A 15 5.28 5.64 1.88
CA GLU A 15 6.66 6.03 1.49
C GLU A 15 7.72 5.08 2.04
N ARG A 16 7.47 4.48 3.20
CA ARG A 16 8.39 3.53 3.84
C ARG A 16 8.39 2.14 3.22
N ILE A 17 7.36 1.77 2.44
CA ILE A 17 7.30 0.44 1.82
C ILE A 17 8.51 0.29 0.88
N PRO A 18 9.43 -0.66 1.08
CA PRO A 18 10.64 -0.77 0.25
C PRO A 18 10.36 -1.10 -1.22
N GLU A 19 11.33 -0.82 -2.10
CA GLU A 19 11.31 -1.33 -3.48
C GLU A 19 11.18 -2.85 -3.49
N GLY A 20 10.39 -3.37 -4.43
CA GLY A 20 10.14 -4.81 -4.56
C GLY A 20 9.13 -5.36 -3.54
N ARG A 21 8.64 -4.52 -2.62
CA ARG A 21 7.67 -4.88 -1.58
C ARG A 21 6.34 -4.17 -1.74
N VAL A 22 5.29 -4.76 -1.17
CA VAL A 22 3.94 -4.21 -1.18
C VAL A 22 3.24 -4.40 0.16
N MET A 23 2.24 -3.56 0.40
CA MET A 23 1.22 -3.77 1.43
C MET A 23 -0.16 -3.86 0.80
N SER A 24 -1.07 -4.55 1.49
CA SER A 24 -2.49 -4.43 1.16
C SER A 24 -3.10 -3.20 1.82
N TYR A 25 -4.19 -2.65 1.26
CA TYR A 25 -4.95 -1.58 1.93
C TYR A 25 -5.37 -1.92 3.37
N GLY A 26 -5.67 -3.20 3.63
CA GLY A 26 -5.98 -3.69 4.97
C GLY A 26 -4.75 -3.66 5.87
N ALA A 27 -3.62 -4.18 5.39
CA ALA A 27 -2.36 -4.18 6.15
C ALA A 27 -1.90 -2.76 6.52
N VAL A 28 -2.08 -1.78 5.63
CA VAL A 28 -1.82 -0.35 5.95
C VAL A 28 -2.73 0.14 7.08
N ALA A 29 -4.02 -0.20 7.03
CA ALA A 29 -4.96 0.17 8.08
C ALA A 29 -4.62 -0.50 9.41
N ASP A 30 -4.28 -1.78 9.39
CA ASP A 30 -3.93 -2.58 10.57
C ASP A 30 -2.66 -2.06 11.24
N ALA A 31 -1.62 -1.73 10.46
CA ALA A 31 -0.37 -1.15 10.95
C ALA A 31 -0.55 0.23 11.64
N LEU A 32 -1.65 0.92 11.36
CA LEU A 32 -1.98 2.21 11.96
C LEU A 32 -3.11 2.12 13.00
N ALA A 33 -3.70 0.94 13.21
CA ALA A 33 -4.94 0.81 13.97
C ALA A 33 -4.78 1.23 15.42
N GLU A 34 -3.72 0.78 16.10
CA GLU A 34 -3.45 1.11 17.50
C GLU A 34 -3.27 2.63 17.71
N ARG A 35 -2.53 3.29 16.80
CA ARG A 35 -2.23 4.73 16.88
C ARG A 35 -3.41 5.60 16.47
N SER A 36 -4.21 5.14 15.51
CA SER A 36 -5.27 5.95 14.87
C SER A 36 -6.66 5.69 15.43
N GLY A 37 -6.89 4.56 16.08
CA GLY A 37 -8.21 4.05 16.46
C GLY A 37 -9.08 3.65 15.26
N ARG A 38 -8.50 3.47 14.06
CA ARG A 38 -9.21 3.18 12.80
C ARG A 38 -8.61 1.96 12.13
N ALA A 39 -9.45 1.04 11.66
CA ALA A 39 -9.04 -0.14 10.90
C ALA A 39 -9.95 -0.31 9.67
N SER A 40 -9.76 0.54 8.65
CA SER A 40 -10.58 0.52 7.43
C SER A 40 -9.75 0.60 6.16
N ALA A 41 -9.61 -0.54 5.48
CA ALA A 41 -8.99 -0.64 4.16
C ALA A 41 -9.67 0.29 3.13
N ARG A 42 -10.99 0.47 3.23
CA ARG A 42 -11.73 1.36 2.33
C ARG A 42 -11.38 2.83 2.55
N LEU A 43 -11.16 3.23 3.81
CA LEU A 43 -10.70 4.58 4.12
C LEU A 43 -9.28 4.82 3.59
N VAL A 44 -8.36 3.86 3.79
CA VAL A 44 -7.01 3.93 3.18
C VAL A 44 -7.11 4.08 1.66
N GLY A 45 -7.94 3.27 1.00
CA GLY A 45 -8.14 3.38 -0.45
C GLY A 45 -8.67 4.75 -0.88
N ALA A 46 -9.59 5.36 -0.12
CA ALA A 46 -10.09 6.70 -0.40
C ALA A 46 -9.01 7.78 -0.20
N ILE A 47 -8.13 7.63 0.80
CA ILE A 47 -7.00 8.53 1.02
C ILE A 47 -6.01 8.41 -0.14
N MET A 48 -5.61 7.19 -0.51
CA MET A 48 -4.69 6.94 -1.62
C MET A 48 -5.21 7.50 -2.95
N ALA A 49 -6.51 7.39 -3.21
CA ALA A 49 -7.11 7.94 -4.43
C ALA A 49 -7.10 9.48 -4.47
N ARG A 50 -7.08 10.16 -3.32
CA ARG A 50 -7.16 11.63 -3.23
C ARG A 50 -5.81 12.30 -3.00
N HIS A 51 -4.94 11.66 -2.23
CA HIS A 51 -3.70 12.24 -1.71
C HIS A 51 -2.46 11.42 -2.08
N GLY A 52 -2.61 10.19 -2.57
CA GLY A 52 -1.50 9.26 -2.79
C GLY A 52 -0.61 9.54 -4.00
N GLY A 53 -0.86 10.61 -4.76
CA GLY A 53 -0.16 10.88 -6.02
C GLY A 53 1.35 11.14 -5.89
N SER A 54 1.81 11.57 -4.71
CA SER A 54 3.21 11.88 -4.42
C SER A 54 4.01 10.73 -3.79
N VAL A 55 3.35 9.68 -3.32
CA VAL A 55 3.98 8.52 -2.65
C VAL A 55 4.04 7.31 -3.61
N PRO A 56 4.77 6.21 -3.33
CA PRO A 56 4.83 5.04 -4.20
C PRO A 56 3.52 4.23 -4.17
N TRP A 57 2.43 4.83 -4.64
CA TRP A 57 1.07 4.32 -4.58
C TRP A 57 0.89 2.94 -5.22
N HIS A 58 1.74 2.59 -6.20
CA HIS A 58 1.70 1.28 -6.86
C HIS A 58 2.10 0.14 -5.93
N ARG A 59 2.74 0.43 -4.78
CA ARG A 59 3.07 -0.54 -3.71
C ARG A 59 1.89 -0.85 -2.77
N VAL A 60 0.75 -0.19 -2.94
CA VAL A 60 -0.48 -0.49 -2.17
C VAL A 60 -1.50 -1.20 -3.07
N VAL A 61 -1.78 -2.46 -2.76
CA VAL A 61 -2.61 -3.35 -3.58
C VAL A 61 -3.78 -3.92 -2.79
N THR A 62 -4.68 -4.63 -3.48
CA THR A 62 -5.72 -5.40 -2.75
C THR A 62 -5.08 -6.57 -1.99
N ALA A 63 -5.79 -7.12 -1.00
CA ALA A 63 -5.34 -8.32 -0.28
C ALA A 63 -5.10 -9.53 -1.20
N ALA A 64 -5.73 -9.56 -2.38
CA ALA A 64 -5.53 -10.60 -3.39
C ALA A 64 -4.38 -10.28 -4.38
N GLY A 65 -3.62 -9.22 -4.14
CA GLY A 65 -2.53 -8.77 -5.03
C GLY A 65 -2.98 -8.08 -6.31
N ARG A 66 -4.29 -7.81 -6.49
CA ARG A 66 -4.76 -7.02 -7.64
C ARG A 66 -4.27 -5.59 -7.54
N LEU A 67 -3.82 -5.07 -8.68
CA LEU A 67 -3.30 -3.72 -8.86
C LEU A 67 -4.42 -2.67 -8.74
N PRO A 68 -4.07 -1.41 -8.45
CA PRO A 68 -5.05 -0.32 -8.37
C PRO A 68 -5.85 -0.16 -9.67
N PRO A 69 -7.21 -0.15 -9.60
CA PRO A 69 -8.06 -0.09 -10.78
C PRO A 69 -7.89 1.24 -11.53
N GLY A 70 -7.85 1.18 -12.86
CA GLY A 70 -7.62 2.35 -13.72
C GLY A 70 -6.14 2.71 -13.90
N HIS A 71 -5.25 2.10 -13.13
CA HIS A 71 -3.81 2.33 -13.17
C HIS A 71 -3.00 1.04 -13.32
N GLU A 72 -3.62 -0.06 -13.73
CA GLU A 72 -3.01 -1.40 -13.73
C GLU A 72 -1.76 -1.48 -14.60
N ARG A 73 -1.76 -0.84 -15.79
CA ARG A 73 -0.60 -0.84 -16.69
C ARG A 73 0.58 -0.11 -16.07
N GLU A 74 0.33 1.06 -15.50
CA GLU A 74 1.37 1.89 -14.88
C GLU A 74 1.91 1.22 -13.61
N ALA A 75 1.02 0.77 -12.72
CA ALA A 75 1.40 0.05 -11.51
C ALA A 75 2.25 -1.18 -11.84
N ARG A 76 1.83 -1.98 -12.83
CA ARG A 76 2.60 -3.16 -13.27
C ARG A 76 3.97 -2.80 -13.81
N ALA A 77 4.10 -1.69 -14.55
CA ALA A 77 5.38 -1.25 -15.08
C ALA A 77 6.34 -0.82 -13.95
N ARG A 78 5.86 -0.02 -13.00
CA ARG A 78 6.63 0.42 -11.83
C ARG A 78 7.06 -0.75 -10.94
N LEU A 79 6.13 -1.63 -10.58
CA LEU A 79 6.43 -2.84 -9.78
C LEU A 79 7.44 -3.76 -10.47
N ARG A 80 7.36 -3.89 -11.81
CA ARG A 80 8.36 -4.66 -12.55
C ARG A 80 9.73 -4.00 -12.52
N ALA A 81 9.80 -2.67 -12.63
CA ALA A 81 11.06 -1.93 -12.56
C ALA A 81 11.74 -2.08 -11.18
N GLU A 82 10.95 -2.21 -10.13
CA GLU A 82 11.41 -2.45 -8.75
C GLU A 82 11.73 -3.92 -8.46
N GLY A 83 11.55 -4.83 -9.43
CA GLY A 83 11.75 -6.26 -9.22
C GLY A 83 10.73 -6.91 -8.28
N THR A 84 9.56 -6.30 -8.07
CA THR A 84 8.50 -6.88 -7.24
C THR A 84 8.08 -8.26 -7.79
N PRO A 85 7.97 -9.30 -6.93
CA PRO A 85 7.40 -10.57 -7.33
C PRO A 85 5.98 -10.43 -7.90
N LEU A 86 5.80 -10.74 -9.18
CA LEU A 86 4.51 -10.61 -9.89
C LEU A 86 4.01 -11.97 -10.39
N ARG A 87 2.69 -12.14 -10.34
CA ARG A 87 1.93 -13.20 -11.00
C ARG A 87 1.23 -12.64 -12.27
N PRO A 88 0.69 -13.48 -13.16
CA PRO A 88 -0.10 -13.01 -14.30
C PRO A 88 -1.27 -12.10 -13.89
N THR A 89 -1.90 -12.39 -12.74
CA THR A 89 -3.09 -11.68 -12.24
C THR A 89 -2.79 -10.50 -11.31
N GLY A 90 -1.54 -10.25 -10.94
CA GLY A 90 -1.18 -9.18 -10.00
C GLY A 90 0.14 -9.41 -9.29
N VAL A 91 0.24 -9.00 -8.04
CA VAL A 91 1.40 -9.20 -7.16
C VAL A 91 1.34 -10.57 -6.51
N ASP A 92 2.51 -11.22 -6.35
CA ASP A 92 2.64 -12.36 -5.46
C ASP A 92 2.71 -11.89 -4.02
N MET A 93 1.56 -11.80 -3.34
CA MET A 93 1.49 -11.28 -1.97
C MET A 93 2.32 -12.09 -0.96
N ALA A 94 2.54 -13.39 -1.20
CA ALA A 94 3.32 -14.22 -0.30
C ALA A 94 4.81 -13.91 -0.39
N ALA A 95 5.30 -13.57 -1.59
CA ALA A 95 6.71 -13.24 -1.81
C ALA A 95 7.02 -11.74 -1.63
N ALA A 96 6.06 -10.87 -1.95
CA ALA A 96 6.24 -9.42 -1.97
C ALA A 96 5.68 -8.69 -0.75
N GLY A 97 4.92 -9.35 0.11
CA GLY A 97 4.36 -8.75 1.32
C GLY A 97 5.46 -8.15 2.21
N TRP A 98 5.12 -7.05 2.88
CA TRP A 98 5.96 -6.39 3.88
C TRP A 98 5.10 -5.88 5.02
N SER A 99 5.63 -5.95 6.24
CA SER A 99 5.08 -5.30 7.42
C SER A 99 6.14 -4.39 8.06
N PRO A 100 5.76 -3.18 8.53
CA PRO A 100 6.70 -2.28 9.22
C PRO A 100 7.25 -2.84 10.53
N ASP A 101 6.64 -3.89 11.10
CA ASP A 101 7.13 -4.56 12.32
C ASP A 101 8.29 -5.53 12.06
N GLU A 102 8.52 -5.93 10.80
CA GLU A 102 9.64 -6.81 10.42
C GLU A 102 10.99 -6.08 10.42
N ASP A 103 10.98 -4.75 10.47
CA ASP A 103 12.17 -3.89 10.59
C ASP A 103 12.62 -3.64 12.05
N ARG A 104 12.03 -4.33 13.05
CA ARG A 104 12.38 -4.21 14.49
C ARG A 104 13.38 -5.24 14.97
#